data_AF-A0A6M0RPH3-F1
#
_entry.id   AF-A0A6M0RPH3-F1
#
_cell.length_a   1.000
_cell.length_b   1.000
_cell.length_c   1.000
_cell.angle_alpha   90.00
_cell.angle_beta   90.00
_cell.angle_gamma   90.00
#
_symmetry.space_group_name_H-M   'P 1'
#
loop_
_entity.id
_entity.type
_entity.pdbx_description
1 polymer ?
#
loop_
_entity_poly.entity_id
_entity_poly.type
_entity_poly.pdbx_seq_one_letter_code
_entity_poly.pdbx_strand_id
1 'polypeptide(L)'
;MLPLLPTHPLVLKVIKGVSCTLIAGALGLVATKLSGMIAEHTLLERVFWIGAAALLFHILEGIAAGILAHRLKENPVKAGMYTFWTGIAGITEILQRLEDSRQVTTIESGIRIK
;
A
#
# COMPACT_ATOMS: atom_id res chain seq x y z
N MET A 1 -2.73 17.61 -5.74
CA MET A 1 -1.93 16.47 -5.24
C MET A 1 -1.80 16.59 -3.73
N LEU A 2 -1.91 15.49 -2.96
CA LEU A 2 -1.56 15.51 -1.54
C LEU A 2 -0.04 15.77 -1.47
N PRO A 3 0.45 16.93 -1.00
CA PRO A 3 1.86 17.33 -1.12
C PRO A 3 2.83 16.45 -0.28
N LEU A 4 2.31 15.44 0.41
CA LEU A 4 3.03 14.58 1.33
C LEU A 4 3.36 13.19 0.76
N LEU A 5 2.80 12.81 -0.39
CA LEU A 5 3.03 11.49 -0.99
C LEU A 5 4.24 11.47 -1.93
N PRO A 6 5.07 10.41 -1.90
CA PRO A 6 6.22 10.29 -2.78
C PRO A 6 5.78 10.06 -4.22
N THR A 7 6.05 10.99 -5.13
CA THR A 7 5.65 10.85 -6.55
C THR A 7 6.80 10.46 -7.46
N HIS A 8 8.05 10.61 -7.02
CA HIS A 8 9.21 10.33 -7.86
C HIS A 8 9.37 8.82 -8.11
N PRO A 9 9.51 8.36 -9.37
CA PRO A 9 9.46 6.93 -9.71
C PRO A 9 10.59 6.11 -9.07
N LEU A 10 11.78 6.70 -8.89
CA LEU A 10 12.88 6.03 -8.18
C LEU A 10 12.54 5.80 -6.70
N VAL A 11 11.92 6.80 -6.05
CA VAL A 11 11.57 6.73 -4.63
C VAL A 11 10.49 5.68 -4.43
N LEU A 12 9.48 5.65 -5.29
CA LEU A 12 8.45 4.61 -5.28
C LEU A 12 9.06 3.21 -5.45
N LYS A 13 9.99 3.01 -6.39
CA LYS A 13 10.69 1.73 -6.58
C LYS A 13 11.43 1.28 -5.32
N VAL A 14 12.15 2.18 -4.67
CA VAL A 14 12.90 1.87 -3.43
C VAL A 14 11.93 1.51 -2.30
N ILE A 15 10.89 2.32 -2.08
CA ILE A 15 9.87 2.06 -1.05
C ILE A 15 9.25 0.68 -1.25
N LYS A 16 8.87 0.33 -2.49
CA LYS A 16 8.28 -0.98 -2.82
C LYS A 16 9.20 -2.12 -2.44
N GLY A 17 10.48 -2.04 -2.81
CA GLY A 17 11.47 -3.07 -2.48
C GLY A 17 11.62 -3.27 -0.98
N VAL A 18 11.87 -2.17 -0.24
CA VAL A 18 12.06 -2.21 1.21
C VAL A 18 10.79 -2.69 1.93
N SER A 19 9.63 -2.16 1.52
CA SER A 19 8.32 -2.53 2.05
C SER A 19 8.06 -4.03 1.92
N CYS A 20 8.24 -4.61 0.74
CA CYS A 20 8.03 -6.04 0.54
C CYS A 20 8.91 -6.89 1.47
N THR A 21 10.19 -6.53 1.64
CA THR A 21 11.11 -7.25 2.54
C THR A 21 10.67 -7.13 4.00
N LEU A 22 10.28 -5.93 4.44
CA LEU A 22 9.84 -5.70 5.83
C LEU A 22 8.53 -6.42 6.15
N ILE A 23 7.55 -6.40 5.24
CA ILE A 23 6.27 -7.10 5.42
C ILE A 23 6.44 -8.61 5.38
N ALA A 24 7.29 -9.14 4.50
CA ALA A 24 7.64 -10.57 4.51
C ALA A 24 8.29 -10.97 5.84
N GLY A 25 9.22 -10.15 6.36
CA GLY A 25 9.83 -10.34 7.67
C GLY A 25 8.82 -10.28 8.82
N ALA A 26 7.90 -9.32 8.79
CA ALA A 26 6.84 -9.19 9.80
C ALA A 26 5.89 -10.39 9.80
N LEU A 27 5.49 -10.90 8.63
CA LEU A 27 4.72 -12.15 8.52
C LEU A 27 5.50 -13.34 9.07
N GLY A 28 6.81 -13.41 8.81
CA GLY A 28 7.71 -14.40 9.41
C GLY A 28 7.70 -14.32 10.93
N LEU A 29 7.82 -13.12 11.52
CA LEU A 29 7.75 -12.92 12.96
C LEU A 29 6.39 -13.34 13.54
N VAL A 30 5.28 -13.09 12.84
CA VAL A 30 3.96 -13.58 13.23
C VAL A 30 3.93 -15.10 13.27
N ALA A 31 4.43 -15.78 12.23
CA ALA A 31 4.53 -17.23 12.22
C ALA A 31 5.38 -17.75 13.40
N THR A 32 6.54 -17.15 13.65
CA THR A 32 7.43 -17.52 14.77
C THR A 32 6.77 -17.31 16.14
N LYS A 33 6.01 -16.22 16.33
CA LYS A 33 5.24 -15.99 17.59
C LYS A 33 4.18 -17.06 17.77
N LEU A 34 3.43 -17.40 16.71
CA LEU A 34 2.38 -18.44 16.75
C LEU A 34 2.96 -19.83 17.04
N SER A 35 4.20 -20.11 16.65
CA SER A 35 4.91 -21.35 17.01
C SER A 35 5.42 -21.38 18.46
N GLY A 36 5.19 -20.35 19.27
CA GLY A 36 5.67 -20.26 20.64
C GLY A 36 7.17 -19.99 20.78
N MET A 37 7.85 -19.63 19.68
CA MET A 37 9.31 -19.45 19.65
C MET A 37 9.77 -18.05 20.08
N ILE A 38 8.85 -17.11 20.29
CA ILE A 38 9.17 -15.76 20.78
C ILE A 38 8.78 -15.64 22.25
N ALA A 39 9.78 -15.70 23.13
CA ALA A 39 9.64 -15.50 24.56
C ALA A 39 9.23 -14.06 24.90
N GLU A 40 8.47 -13.91 25.98
CA GLU A 40 8.00 -12.62 26.47
C GLU A 40 9.15 -11.77 27.04
N HIS A 41 8.95 -10.45 27.03
CA HIS A 41 9.89 -9.41 27.49
C HIS A 41 11.24 -9.37 26.78
N THR A 42 11.40 -10.09 25.67
CA THR A 42 12.62 -10.06 24.86
C THR A 42 12.63 -8.90 23.87
N LEU A 43 13.82 -8.54 23.37
CA LEU A 43 13.95 -7.60 22.25
C LEU A 43 13.15 -8.08 21.02
N LEU A 44 13.14 -9.40 20.79
CA LEU A 44 12.45 -10.02 19.67
C LEU A 44 10.93 -9.82 19.77
N GLU A 45 10.34 -9.87 20.97
CA GLU A 45 8.93 -9.54 21.17
C GLU A 45 8.62 -8.06 20.85
N ARG A 46 9.51 -7.14 21.23
CA ARG A 46 9.33 -5.72 20.89
C ARG A 46 9.37 -5.50 19.38
N VAL A 47 10.31 -6.15 18.68
CA VAL A 47 10.39 -6.14 17.22
C VAL A 47 9.14 -6.76 16.59
N PHE A 48 8.62 -7.84 17.15
CA PHE A 48 7.35 -8.44 16.73
C PHE A 48 6.20 -7.42 16.79
N TRP A 49 6.06 -6.65 17.87
CA TRP A 49 4.99 -5.66 17.98
C TRP A 49 5.12 -4.52 16.95
N ILE A 50 6.34 -4.09 16.64
CA ILE A 50 6.59 -3.13 15.55
C ILE A 50 6.17 -3.71 14.20
N GLY A 51 6.56 -4.97 13.92
CA GLY A 51 6.16 -5.67 12.70
C GLY A 51 4.65 -5.87 12.61
N ALA A 52 3.98 -6.21 13.71
CA ALA A 52 2.53 -6.34 13.78
C ALA A 52 1.80 -5.02 13.51
N ALA A 53 2.31 -3.91 14.05
CA ALA A 53 1.79 -2.58 13.73
C ALA A 53 1.97 -2.23 12.25
N ALA A 54 3.14 -2.53 11.66
CA ALA A 54 3.37 -2.35 10.23
C ALA A 54 2.39 -3.19 9.39
N LEU A 55 2.18 -4.46 9.72
CA LEU A 55 1.19 -5.30 9.05
C LEU A 55 -0.22 -4.72 9.11
N LEU A 56 -0.63 -4.19 10.27
CA LEU A 56 -1.93 -3.56 10.42
C LEU A 56 -2.09 -2.35 9.49
N PHE A 57 -1.10 -1.46 9.43
CA PHE A 57 -1.15 -0.33 8.50
C PHE A 57 -1.23 -0.78 7.04
N HIS A 58 -0.44 -1.78 6.66
CA HIS A 58 -0.46 -2.33 5.30
C HIS A 58 -1.79 -2.98 4.93
N ILE A 59 -2.48 -3.62 5.89
CA ILE A 59 -3.85 -4.12 5.70
C ILE A 59 -4.80 -2.96 5.41
N LEU A 60 -4.76 -1.90 6.23
CA LEU A 60 -5.60 -0.71 6.03
C LEU A 60 -5.33 -0.03 4.68
N GLU A 61 -4.06 0.06 4.28
CA GLU A 61 -3.66 0.59 2.98
C GLU A 61 -4.17 -0.29 1.83
N GLY A 62 -4.07 -1.61 1.96
CA GLY A 62 -4.61 -2.56 1.00
C GLY A 62 -6.13 -2.44 0.84
N ILE A 63 -6.87 -2.29 1.94
CA ILE A 63 -8.32 -2.06 1.90
C ILE A 63 -8.63 -0.73 1.19
N ALA A 64 -7.93 0.35 1.55
CA ALA A 64 -8.11 1.66 0.92
C ALA A 64 -7.84 1.61 -0.59
N ALA A 65 -6.79 0.91 -1.01
CA ALA A 65 -6.46 0.69 -2.41
C ALA A 65 -7.53 -0.11 -3.16
N GLY A 66 -8.10 -1.15 -2.54
CA GLY A 66 -9.19 -1.91 -3.15
C GLY A 66 -10.42 -1.05 -3.40
N ILE A 67 -10.82 -0.22 -2.42
CA ILE A 67 -11.91 0.75 -2.56
C ILE A 67 -11.63 1.75 -3.68
N LEU A 68 -10.39 2.23 -3.75
CA LEU A 68 -9.97 3.24 -4.72
C LEU A 68 -9.92 2.68 -6.15
N ALA A 69 -9.39 1.47 -6.32
CA ALA A 69 -9.33 0.77 -7.60
C ALA A 69 -10.72 0.40 -8.14
N HIS A 70 -11.67 0.10 -7.26
CA HIS A 70 -13.07 -0.10 -7.68
C HIS A 70 -13.64 1.14 -8.38
N ARG A 71 -13.29 2.36 -7.93
CA ARG A 71 -13.69 3.62 -8.59
C ARG A 71 -13.08 3.80 -9.98
N LEU A 72 -11.93 3.18 -10.24
CA LEU A 72 -11.27 3.14 -11.55
C LEU A 72 -11.80 2.02 -12.46
N LYS A 73 -12.76 1.21 -12.00
CA LYS A 73 -13.16 -0.05 -12.66
C LYS A 73 -12.00 -1.05 -12.82
N GLU A 74 -10.97 -0.93 -11.98
CA GLU A 74 -9.88 -1.91 -11.87
C GLU A 74 -10.27 -3.04 -10.91
N ASN A 75 -9.55 -4.17 -10.95
CA ASN A 75 -9.79 -5.28 -10.02
C ASN A 75 -9.38 -4.87 -8.59
N PRO A 76 -10.33 -4.79 -7.63
CA PRO A 76 -10.04 -4.28 -6.29
C PRO A 76 -9.16 -5.23 -5.46
N VAL A 77 -9.30 -6.54 -5.65
CA VAL A 77 -8.49 -7.54 -4.94
C VAL A 77 -7.03 -7.45 -5.40
N LYS A 78 -6.80 -7.34 -6.70
CA LYS A 78 -5.44 -7.18 -7.25
C LYS A 78 -4.78 -5.91 -6.72
N ALA A 79 -5.49 -4.79 -6.72
CA ALA A 79 -4.98 -3.51 -6.24
C ALA A 79 -4.72 -3.51 -4.72
N GLY A 80 -5.62 -4.13 -3.95
CA GLY A 80 -5.47 -4.25 -2.51
C GLY A 80 -4.31 -5.15 -2.11
N MET A 81 -4.18 -6.33 -2.73
CA MET A 81 -3.05 -7.24 -2.49
C MET A 81 -1.72 -6.60 -2.87
N TYR A 82 -1.66 -5.93 -4.01
CA TYR A 82 -0.48 -5.19 -4.43
C TYR A 82 -0.10 -4.12 -3.40
N THR A 83 -1.06 -3.30 -2.98
CA THR A 83 -0.83 -2.23 -2.00
C THR A 83 -0.46 -2.76 -0.62
N PHE A 84 -1.03 -3.88 -0.18
CA PHE A 84 -0.61 -4.53 1.06
C PHE A 84 0.91 -4.81 1.09
N TRP A 85 1.49 -5.23 -0.04
CA TRP A 85 2.94 -5.47 -0.11
C TRP A 85 3.77 -4.20 -0.27
N THR A 86 3.28 -3.23 -1.03
CA THR A 86 4.03 -2.02 -1.39
C THR A 86 3.78 -0.82 -0.48
N GLY A 87 2.81 -0.93 0.42
CA GLY A 87 2.31 0.12 1.29
C GLY A 87 1.86 1.37 0.53
N ILE A 88 2.17 2.54 1.10
CA ILE A 88 1.85 3.87 0.57
C ILE A 88 2.22 4.10 -0.90
N ALA A 89 3.25 3.41 -1.42
CA ALA A 89 3.61 3.49 -2.83
C ALA A 89 2.47 2.98 -3.74
N GLY A 90 1.79 1.90 -3.35
CA GLY A 90 0.65 1.35 -4.09
C GLY A 90 -0.55 2.30 -4.10
N ILE A 91 -0.86 2.94 -2.97
CA ILE A 91 -1.89 3.99 -2.90
C ILE A 91 -1.53 5.15 -3.82
N THR A 92 -0.27 5.60 -3.78
CA THR A 92 0.18 6.75 -4.56
C THR A 92 0.03 6.50 -6.06
N GLU A 93 0.39 5.30 -6.53
CA GLU A 93 0.22 4.91 -7.92
C GLU A 93 -1.27 4.86 -8.35
N ILE A 94 -2.18 4.42 -7.48
CA ILE A 94 -3.63 4.42 -7.77
C ILE A 94 -4.16 5.86 -7.82
N LEU A 95 -3.73 6.73 -6.91
CA LEU A 95 -4.14 8.13 -6.89
C LEU A 95 -3.67 8.89 -8.13
N GLN A 96 -2.47 8.59 -8.64
CA GLN A 96 -1.98 9.13 -9.91
C GLN A 96 -2.90 8.73 -11.06
N ARG A 97 -3.24 7.44 -11.20
CA ARG A 97 -4.16 6.96 -12.24
C ARG A 97 -5.56 7.58 -12.13
N LEU A 98 -6.04 7.82 -10.91
CA LEU A 98 -7.30 8.53 -10.68
C LEU A 98 -7.27 9.99 -11.13
N GLU A 99 -6.18 10.68 -10.85
CA GLU A 99 -5.99 12.05 -11.34
C GLU A 99 -5.98 12.08 -12.87
N ASP A 100 -5.21 11.19 -13.50
CA ASP A 100 -5.13 11.09 -14.95
C ASP A 100 -6.51 10.81 -15.57
N SER A 101 -7.28 9.87 -14.99
CA SER A 101 -8.63 9.53 -15.46
C SER A 101 -9.62 10.69 -15.35
N ARG A 102 -9.51 11.50 -14.28
CA ARG A 102 -10.34 12.71 -14.12
C ARG A 102 -10.00 13.77 -15.15
N GLN A 103 -8.72 14.03 -15.40
CA GLN A 103 -8.27 15.01 -16.38
C GLN A 103 -8.80 14.67 -17.79
N VAL A 104 -8.72 13.39 -18.20
CA VAL A 104 -9.26 12.93 -19.50
C VAL A 104 -10.76 13.18 -19.61
N THR A 105 -11.53 12.85 -18.56
CA THR A 105 -12.99 13.06 -18.54
C THR A 105 -13.35 14.54 -18.67
N THR A 106 -12.59 15.44 -18.03
CA THR A 106 -12.78 16.89 -18.12
C THR A 106 -12.47 17.43 -19.51
N ILE A 107 -11.44 16.92 -20.19
CA ILE A 107 -11.12 17.33 -21.57
C ILE A 107 -12.23 16.89 -22.54
N GLU A 108 -12.71 15.66 -22.44
CA GLU A 108 -13.78 15.15 -23.30
C GLU A 108 -15.10 15.89 -23.13
N SER A 109 -15.45 16.29 -21.91
CA SER A 109 -16.65 17.10 -21.67
C SER A 109 -16.50 18.51 -22.22
N GLY A 110 -15.32 19.13 -22.09
CA GLY A 110 -15.02 20.44 -22.67
C GLY A 110 -15.04 20.47 -24.20
N ILE A 111 -14.63 19.38 -24.86
CA ILE A 111 -14.72 19.22 -26.33
C ILE A 111 -16.17 19.08 -26.77
N ARG A 112 -17.01 18.33 -26.06
CA ARG A 112 -18.42 18.10 -26.43
C ARG A 112 -19.34 19.32 -26.28
N ILE A 113 -18.91 20.34 -25.53
CA ILE A 113 -19.70 21.56 -25.29
C ILE A 113 -19.36 22.68 -26.30
N LYS A 114 -18.34 22.47 -27.16
CA LYS A 114 -18.01 23.36 -28.27
C LYS A 114 -18.56 22.82 -29.59
#